data_AF-A0A645IF84-F1
#
_entry.id   AF-A0A645IF84-F1
#
_cell.length_a   1.000
_cell.length_b   1.000
_cell.length_c   1.000
_cell.angle_alpha   90.00
_cell.angle_beta   90.00
_cell.angle_gamma   90.00
#
_symmetry.space_group_name_H-M   'P 1'
#
loop_
_entity.id
_entity.type
_entity.pdbx_description
1 polymer ?
#
loop_
_entity_poly.entity_id
_entity_poly.type
_entity_poly.pdbx_seq_one_letter_code
_entity_poly.pdbx_strand_id
1 'polypeptide(L)'
;MAALADHRLAYWLPDSTGAAERFDAGPVVSVRPCSRSGKPKLEEPVREGRASVVTEGAVFDEAKTAIKEKYGLAATVAAAVDRARELFGERTPEAVVLLDIIG
;
A
#
# COMPACT_ATOMS: atom_id res chain seq x y z
N MET A 1 1.53 -3.48 3.17
CA MET A 1 2.13 -3.88 1.89
C MET A 1 1.85 -5.35 1.63
N ALA A 2 1.31 -5.71 0.47
CA ALA A 2 1.15 -7.10 0.02
C ALA A 2 1.97 -7.34 -1.26
N ALA A 3 2.37 -8.58 -1.47
CA ALA A 3 2.92 -8.99 -2.76
C ALA A 3 1.76 -9.36 -3.68
N LEU A 4 1.85 -8.96 -4.94
CA LEU A 4 0.95 -9.33 -6.02
C LEU A 4 1.66 -10.27 -7.00
N ALA A 5 0.95 -10.71 -8.04
CA ALA A 5 1.55 -11.41 -9.15
C ALA A 5 2.62 -10.56 -9.86
N ASP A 6 3.48 -11.23 -10.65
CA ASP A 6 4.43 -10.58 -11.56
C ASP A 6 5.44 -9.66 -10.87
N HIS A 7 5.92 -10.04 -9.69
CA HIS A 7 6.91 -9.26 -8.92
C HIS A 7 6.42 -7.84 -8.56
N ARG A 8 5.12 -7.65 -8.38
CA ARG A 8 4.57 -6.37 -7.93
C ARG A 8 4.38 -6.33 -6.42
N LEU A 9 4.66 -5.18 -5.82
CA LEU A 9 4.30 -4.90 -4.43
C LEU A 9 3.24 -3.82 -4.39
N ALA A 10 2.20 -4.03 -3.58
CA ALA A 10 1.13 -3.07 -3.38
C ALA A 10 1.14 -2.49 -1.97
N TYR A 11 1.04 -1.18 -1.90
CA TYR A 11 0.93 -0.42 -0.67
C TYR A 11 -0.31 0.46 -0.70
N TRP A 12 -1.29 0.13 0.14
CA TRP A 12 -2.52 0.90 0.27
C TRP A 12 -2.35 2.08 1.22
N LEU A 13 -2.94 3.20 0.83
CA LEU A 13 -2.95 4.47 1.55
C LEU A 13 -4.41 4.95 1.71
N PRO A 14 -4.81 5.36 2.92
CA PRO A 14 -6.15 5.91 3.17
C PRO A 14 -6.35 7.34 2.61
N ASP A 15 -5.27 8.01 2.19
CA ASP A 15 -5.29 9.33 1.54
C ASP A 15 -4.37 9.31 0.32
N SER A 16 -4.94 9.63 -0.84
CA SER A 16 -4.23 9.64 -2.13
C SER A 16 -3.50 10.95 -2.41
N THR A 17 -3.82 12.03 -1.69
CA THR A 17 -3.50 13.40 -2.08
C THR A 17 -1.98 13.61 -2.19
N GLY A 18 -1.22 13.19 -1.18
CA GLY A 18 0.24 13.28 -1.22
C GLY A 18 0.95 12.20 -2.05
N ALA A 19 0.27 11.09 -2.34
CA ALA A 19 0.87 9.96 -3.06
C ALA A 19 0.92 10.23 -4.57
N ALA A 20 -0.18 10.74 -5.14
CA ALA A 20 -0.26 11.07 -6.56
C ALA A 20 0.83 12.07 -6.94
N GLU A 21 0.98 13.16 -6.19
CA GLU A 21 2.02 14.18 -6.45
C GLU A 21 3.44 13.62 -6.28
N ARG A 22 3.66 12.78 -5.26
CA ARG A 22 4.99 12.26 -4.94
C ARG A 22 5.49 11.22 -5.96
N PHE A 23 4.58 10.52 -6.62
CA PHE A 23 4.89 9.44 -7.55
C PHE A 23 4.48 9.73 -9.00
N ASP A 24 4.04 10.96 -9.31
CA ASP A 24 3.56 11.39 -10.65
C ASP A 24 4.53 11.02 -11.78
N ALA A 25 5.83 11.27 -11.59
CA ALA A 25 6.87 10.97 -12.57
C ALA A 25 7.21 9.47 -12.69
N GLY A 26 6.53 8.60 -11.93
CA GLY A 26 6.84 7.19 -11.81
C GLY A 26 8.29 6.93 -11.40
N PRO A 27 8.75 7.46 -10.25
CA PRO A 27 10.14 7.37 -9.84
C PRO A 27 10.55 5.93 -9.52
N VAL A 28 11.85 5.65 -9.62
CA VAL A 28 12.44 4.44 -9.06
C VAL A 28 12.62 4.64 -7.57
N VAL A 29 12.11 3.71 -6.77
CA VAL A 29 12.19 3.75 -5.31
C VAL A 29 12.75 2.46 -4.77
N SER A 30 13.47 2.57 -3.65
CA SER A 30 13.96 1.42 -2.90
C SER A 30 13.07 1.19 -1.68
N VAL A 31 12.57 -0.03 -1.50
CA VAL A 31 11.74 -0.42 -0.35
C VAL A 31 12.39 -1.55 0.43
N ARG A 32 12.15 -1.52 1.74
CA ARG A 32 12.60 -2.56 2.67
C ARG A 32 11.50 -2.85 3.69
N PRO A 33 11.31 -4.12 4.10
CA PRO A 33 10.45 -4.44 5.22
C PRO A 33 10.88 -3.72 6.51
N CYS A 34 9.89 -3.28 7.29
CA CYS A 34 10.11 -2.72 8.61
C CYS A 34 9.26 -3.43 9.67
N SER A 35 9.61 -3.25 10.94
CA SER A 35 8.79 -3.65 12.08
C SER A 35 7.53 -2.79 12.17
N ARG A 36 6.58 -3.19 13.03
CA ARG A 36 5.38 -2.40 13.33
C ARG A 36 5.70 -1.00 13.89
N SER A 37 6.87 -0.80 14.49
CA SER A 37 7.35 0.49 15.00
C SER A 37 8.15 1.29 13.97
N GLY A 38 8.19 0.85 12.70
CA GLY A 38 8.89 1.53 11.62
C GLY A 38 10.41 1.29 11.61
N LYS A 39 10.93 0.38 12.44
CA LYS A 39 12.37 0.05 12.42
C LYS A 39 12.67 -0.81 11.20
N PRO A 40 13.63 -0.45 10.33
CA PRO A 40 13.96 -1.24 9.16
C PRO A 40 14.52 -2.60 9.60
N LYS A 41 14.07 -3.68 8.95
CA LYS A 41 14.65 -5.01 9.14
C LYS A 41 15.91 -5.11 8.28
N LEU A 42 17.07 -4.85 8.86
CA LEU A 42 18.33 -4.73 8.11
C LEU A 42 18.79 -6.04 7.46
N GLU A 43 18.35 -7.17 8.00
CA GLU A 43 18.58 -8.52 7.45
C GLU A 43 17.73 -8.82 6.19
N GLU A 44 16.66 -8.06 5.97
CA GLU A 44 15.80 -8.22 4.82
C GLU A 44 16.35 -7.42 3.63
N PRO A 45 16.30 -7.98 2.42
CA PRO A 45 16.88 -7.33 1.26
C PRO A 45 16.09 -6.07 0.87
N VAL A 46 16.81 -5.12 0.28
CA VAL A 46 16.20 -3.96 -0.37
C VAL A 46 15.67 -4.42 -1.72
N ARG A 47 14.49 -3.93 -2.09
CA ARG A 47 13.89 -4.13 -3.40
C ARG A 47 13.80 -2.77 -4.08
N GLU A 48 14.21 -2.71 -5.33
CA GLU A 48 14.07 -1.51 -6.15
C GLU A 48 12.93 -1.72 -7.13
N GLY A 49 12.08 -0.70 -7.30
CA GLY A 49 10.92 -0.80 -8.16
C GLY A 49 10.49 0.55 -8.70
N ARG A 50 9.81 0.54 -9.85
CA ARG A 50 9.16 1.74 -10.37
C ARG A 50 7.81 1.92 -9.67
N ALA A 51 7.61 3.08 -9.05
CA ALA A 51 6.37 3.40 -8.38
C ALA A 51 5.32 3.89 -9.37
N SER A 52 4.06 3.47 -9.17
CA SER A 52 2.89 4.06 -9.82
C SER A 52 1.74 4.15 -8.82
N VAL A 53 0.80 5.06 -9.05
CA VAL A 53 -0.37 5.24 -8.19
C VAL A 53 -1.61 4.83 -8.95
N VAL A 54 -2.40 3.95 -8.36
CA VAL A 54 -3.71 3.56 -8.87
C VAL A 54 -4.78 3.88 -7.83
N THR A 55 -5.86 4.49 -8.28
CA THR A 55 -6.99 4.91 -7.43
C THR A 55 -8.26 4.10 -7.70
N GLU A 56 -8.29 3.35 -8.81
CA GLU A 56 -9.44 2.55 -9.23
C GLU A 56 -9.01 1.43 -10.20
N GLY A 57 -9.94 0.51 -10.50
CA GLY A 57 -9.75 -0.56 -11.49
C GLY A 57 -9.27 -1.89 -10.90
N ALA A 58 -9.14 -2.91 -11.77
CA ALA A 58 -8.91 -4.30 -11.35
C ALA A 58 -7.66 -4.49 -10.48
N VAL A 59 -6.57 -3.77 -10.77
CA VAL A 59 -5.33 -3.86 -9.99
C VAL A 59 -5.49 -3.23 -8.60
N PHE A 60 -6.30 -2.18 -8.48
CA PHE A 60 -6.62 -1.57 -7.19
C PHE A 60 -7.44 -2.54 -6.32
N ASP A 61 -8.44 -3.21 -6.90
CA ASP A 61 -9.25 -4.20 -6.19
C ASP A 61 -8.46 -5.45 -5.79
N GLU A 62 -7.59 -5.94 -6.67
CA GLU A 62 -6.65 -7.04 -6.40
C GLU A 62 -5.74 -6.68 -5.22
N ALA A 63 -5.13 -5.49 -5.26
CA ALA A 63 -4.28 -4.99 -4.19
C ALA A 63 -5.01 -4.89 -2.85
N LYS A 64 -6.22 -4.34 -2.83
CA LYS A 64 -7.04 -4.26 -1.61
C LYS A 64 -7.37 -5.65 -1.07
N THR A 65 -7.68 -6.59 -1.94
CA THR A 65 -7.98 -7.97 -1.55
C THR A 65 -6.75 -8.65 -0.96
N ALA A 66 -5.60 -8.61 -1.63
CA ALA A 66 -4.36 -9.20 -1.14
C ALA A 66 -3.88 -8.58 0.19
N ILE A 67 -4.04 -7.26 0.34
CA ILE A 67 -3.74 -6.56 1.60
C ILE A 67 -4.72 -7.00 2.69
N LYS A 68 -6.02 -7.07 2.39
CA LYS A 68 -7.03 -7.55 3.33
C LYS A 68 -6.80 -8.99 3.75
N GLU A 69 -6.38 -9.88 2.85
CA GLU A 69 -6.05 -11.28 3.17
C GLU A 69 -4.80 -11.35 4.04
N LYS A 70 -3.74 -10.62 3.68
CA LYS A 70 -2.48 -10.58 4.44
C LYS A 70 -2.66 -10.07 5.87
N TYR A 71 -3.53 -9.09 6.07
CA TYR A 71 -3.83 -8.53 7.40
C TYR A 71 -5.15 -9.06 7.98
N GLY A 72 -5.83 -9.99 7.30
CA GLY A 72 -7.18 -10.46 7.61
C GLY A 72 -7.27 -11.34 8.84
N LEU A 73 -6.16 -11.93 9.27
CA LEU A 73 -6.05 -12.54 10.61
C LEU A 73 -5.83 -11.50 11.74
N ALA A 74 -5.57 -10.23 11.43
CA ALA A 74 -5.47 -9.11 12.38
C ALA A 74 -6.79 -8.32 12.51
N ALA A 75 -7.91 -9.05 12.50
CA ALA A 75 -9.31 -8.57 12.39
C ALA A 75 -9.73 -7.43 13.35
N THR A 76 -9.00 -7.17 14.43
CA THR A 76 -9.31 -6.10 15.40
C THR A 76 -8.94 -4.70 14.91
N VAL A 77 -7.98 -4.56 13.99
CA VAL A 77 -7.53 -3.24 13.51
C VAL A 77 -8.47 -2.68 12.44
N ALA A 78 -9.05 -3.55 11.60
CA ALA A 78 -10.07 -3.17 10.63
C ALA A 78 -11.33 -2.59 11.29
N ALA A 79 -11.74 -3.13 12.45
CA ALA A 79 -12.88 -2.62 13.21
C ALA A 79 -12.67 -1.18 13.73
N ALA A 80 -11.43 -0.79 14.03
CA ALA A 80 -11.11 0.58 14.45
C ALA A 80 -11.16 1.57 13.28
N VAL A 81 -10.77 1.14 12.07
CA VAL A 81 -10.89 1.94 10.83
C VAL A 81 -12.36 2.10 10.45
N ASP A 82 -13.18 1.05 10.57
CA ASP A 82 -14.62 1.13 10.32
C ASP A 82 -15.34 2.05 11.34
N ARG A 83 -14.92 2.06 12.61
CA ARG A 83 -15.44 3.01 13.59
C ARG A 83 -15.04 4.46 13.34
N ALA A 84 -13.87 4.70 12.74
CA ALA A 84 -13.48 6.04 12.30
C ALA A 84 -14.30 6.50 11.08
N ARG A 85 -14.65 5.57 10.16
CA ARG A 85 -15.52 5.82 9.00
C ARG A 85 -16.94 6.22 9.35
N GLU A 86 -17.49 5.74 10.47
CA GLU A 86 -18.84 6.11 10.93
C GLU A 86 -18.89 7.50 11.61
N LEU A 87 -17.76 8.03 12.09
CA LEU A 87 -17.70 9.26 12.90
C LEU A 87 -17.28 10.51 12.12
N PHE A 88 -16.57 10.37 11.00
CA PHE A 88 -16.06 11.48 10.17
C PHE A 88 -16.24 11.07 8.69
N GLY A 89 -17.24 11.56 7.96
CA GLY A 89 -17.16 12.83 7.23
C GLY A 89 -16.34 12.66 5.93
N GLU A 90 -17.02 12.78 4.77
CA GLU A 90 -16.50 12.81 3.37
C GLU A 90 -15.43 11.79 2.94
N ARG A 91 -15.72 11.04 1.86
CA ARG A 91 -14.82 10.03 1.28
C ARG A 91 -13.48 10.65 0.89
N THR A 92 -12.45 10.48 1.72
CA THR A 92 -11.07 10.74 1.33
C THR A 92 -10.70 9.76 0.21
N PRO A 93 -10.16 10.23 -0.94
CA PRO A 93 -9.81 9.34 -2.04
C PRO A 93 -8.70 8.38 -1.59
N GLU A 94 -8.97 7.08 -1.69
CA GLU A 94 -8.01 6.00 -1.39
C GLU A 94 -7.03 5.84 -2.56
N ALA A 95 -5.79 5.43 -2.28
CA ALA A 95 -4.84 5.06 -3.33
C ALA A 95 -4.08 3.78 -2.99
N VAL A 96 -3.64 3.08 -4.03
CA VAL A 96 -2.64 2.03 -3.95
C VAL A 96 -1.41 2.51 -4.71
N VAL A 97 -0.27 2.52 -4.03
CA VAL A 97 1.03 2.64 -4.66
C VAL A 97 1.46 1.23 -5.07
N LEU A 98 1.67 1.04 -6.37
CA LEU A 98 2.24 -0.17 -6.93
C LEU A 98 3.73 0.03 -7.14
N LEU A 99 4.51 -1.01 -6.88
CA LEU A 99 5.91 -1.07 -7.20
C LEU A 99 6.16 -2.26 -8.11
N ASP A 100 6.55 -1.99 -9.35
CA ASP A 100 7.05 -2.99 -10.28
C ASP A 100 8.54 -3.20 -10.01
N ILE A 101 8.90 -4.35 -9.44
CA ILE A 101 10.28 -4.62 -9.01
C ILE A 101 11.20 -4.80 -10.23
N ILE A 102 12.32 -4.08 -10.22
CA ILE A 102 13.33 -4.04 -11.28
C ILE A 102 14.64 -4.67 -10.81
N GLY A 103 14.61 -5.92 -10.32
CA GLY A 103 15.81 -6.63 -9.86
C GLY A 103 15.56 -7.79 -8.94
#